data_AF-A0A498J730-F1
#
_entry.id   AF-A0A498J730-F1
#
_cell.length_a   1.000
_cell.length_b   1.000
_cell.length_c   1.000
_cell.angle_alpha   90.00
_cell.angle_beta   90.00
_cell.angle_gamma   90.00
#
_symmetry.space_group_name_H-M   'P 1'
#
loop_
_entity.id
_entity.type
_entity.pdbx_description
1 polymer ?
#
loop_
_entity_poly.entity_id
_entity_poly.type
_entity_poly.pdbx_seq_one_letter_code
_entity_poly.pdbx_strand_id
1 'polypeptide(L)' 'MEWEYGIVPGVEHYGCMIDLLGLGGRLREAFRLVHSMPMEPNAAVWRTLLGACRMHNDLELAEEGA' A
#
# COMPACT_ATOMS: atom_id res chain seq x y z
N MET A 1 0.21 10.91 11.43
CA MET A 1 -1.07 10.24 11.78
C MET A 1 -1.25 10.11 13.29
N GLU A 2 -0.50 9.26 14.01
CA GLU A 2 -0.71 9.09 15.45
C GLU A 2 -0.33 10.33 16.28
N TRP A 3 0.85 10.89 16.03
CA TRP A 3 1.35 12.08 16.72
C TRP A 3 0.62 13.39 16.35
N GLU A 4 -0.09 13.39 15.23
CA GLU A 4 -0.71 14.59 14.64
C GLU A 4 -2.22 14.65 14.87
N TYR A 5 -2.89 13.50 14.82
CA TYR A 5 -4.35 13.40 14.93
C TYR A 5 -4.80 12.51 16.09
N GLY A 6 -3.88 11.91 16.84
CA GLY A 6 -4.21 10.98 17.93
C GLY A 6 -4.81 9.66 17.47
N ILE A 7 -4.69 9.33 16.17
CA ILE A 7 -5.27 8.12 15.57
C ILE A 7 -4.16 7.12 15.29
N VAL A 8 -4.24 5.95 15.93
CA VAL A 8 -3.38 4.80 15.64
C VAL A 8 -3.89 4.12 14.36
N PRO A 9 -3.16 4.16 13.23
CA PRO A 9 -3.67 3.62 11.98
C PRO A 9 -3.71 2.09 12.03
N GLY A 10 -4.91 1.52 11.90
CA GLY A 10 -5.10 0.09 11.67
C GLY A 10 -4.90 -0.33 10.22
N VAL A 11 -4.96 -1.64 9.96
CA VAL A 11 -4.76 -2.24 8.62
C VAL A 11 -5.68 -1.63 7.55
N GLU A 12 -6.91 -1.26 7.92
CA GLU A 12 -7.90 -0.66 7.01
C GLU A 12 -7.45 0.73 6.54
N HIS A 13 -6.87 1.53 7.44
CA HIS A 13 -6.38 2.87 7.11
C HIS A 13 -5.18 2.80 6.16
N TYR A 14 -4.26 1.87 6.40
CA TYR A 14 -3.15 1.61 5.47
C TYR A 14 -3.67 1.11 4.12
N GLY A 15 -4.63 0.19 4.11
CA GLY A 15 -5.28 -0.28 2.88
C GLY A 15 -5.86 0.86 2.04
N CYS A 16 -6.59 1.78 2.66
CA CYS A 16 -7.11 2.97 1.97
C CYS A 16 -5.99 3.86 1.39
N MET A 17 -4.92 4.11 2.15
CA MET A 17 -3.81 4.93 1.68
C MET A 17 -3.05 4.26 0.53
N ILE A 18 -2.87 2.95 0.58
CA ILE A 18 -2.22 2.15 -0.47
C ILE A 18 -3.05 2.16 -1.75
N ASP A 19 -4.38 2.03 -1.63
CA ASP A 19 -5.31 2.14 -2.76
C ASP A 19 -5.22 3.53 -3.42
N LEU A 20 -5.27 4.60 -2.62
CA LEU A 20 -5.14 5.97 -3.14
C LEU A 20 -3.80 6.22 -3.84
N LEU A 21 -2.70 5.73 -3.28
CA LEU A 21 -1.37 5.83 -3.91
C LEU A 21 -1.31 5.00 -5.19
N GLY A 22 -1.88 3.80 -5.17
CA GLY A 22 -1.96 2.90 -6.30
C GLY A 22 -2.73 3.49 -7.48
N LEU A 23 -3.93 4.02 -7.24
CA LEU A 23 -4.74 4.71 -8.25
C LEU A 23 -4.05 5.97 -8.82
N GLY A 24 -3.21 6.61 -8.02
CA GLY A 24 -2.39 7.76 -8.45
C GLY A 24 -1.11 7.39 -9.20
N GLY A 25 -0.84 6.10 -9.47
CA GLY A 25 0.40 5.64 -10.09
C GLY A 25 1.64 5.78 -9.21
N ARG A 26 1.47 6.04 -7.91
CA ARG A 26 2.57 6.25 -6.95
C ARG A 26 3.00 4.92 -6.33
N LEU A 27 3.29 3.93 -7.16
CA LEU A 27 3.51 2.53 -6.74
C LEU A 27 4.67 2.37 -5.76
N ARG A 28 5.80 3.07 -5.98
CA ARG A 28 6.94 3.04 -5.05
C ARG A 28 6.58 3.54 -3.65
N GLU A 29 5.66 4.50 -3.56
CA GLU A 29 5.19 5.01 -2.28
C GLU A 29 4.19 4.07 -1.63
N ALA A 30 3.29 3.47 -2.42
CA ALA A 30 2.40 2.43 -1.95
C ALA A 30 3.20 1.24 -1.38
N PHE A 31 4.25 0.79 -2.09
CA PHE A 31 5.14 -0.28 -1.64
C PHE A 31 5.91 0.07 -0.36
N ARG A 32 6.51 1.26 -0.29
CA ARG A 32 7.16 1.73 0.95
C ARG A 32 6.19 1.80 2.11
N LEU A 33 4.95 2.22 1.86
CA LEU A 33 3.92 2.32 2.89
C LEU A 33 3.56 0.93 3.45
N VAL A 34 3.40 -0.08 2.58
CA VAL A 34 3.21 -1.49 3.00
C VAL A 34 4.33 -1.95 3.94
N HIS A 35 5.59 -1.68 3.58
CA HIS A 35 6.75 -2.10 4.36
C HIS A 35 6.96 -1.30 5.66
N SER A 36 6.34 -0.12 5.76
CA SER A 36 6.37 0.70 6.98
C SER A 36 5.27 0.36 7.98
N MET A 37 4.36 -0.55 7.63
CA MET A 37 3.25 -0.93 8.50
C MET A 37 3.79 -1.53 9.82
N PRO A 38 3.30 -1.08 10.99
CA PRO A 38 3.70 -1.64 12.27
C PRO A 38 3.06 -3.01 12.57
N MET A 39 2.19 -3.48 11.67
CA MET A 39 1.53 -4.78 11.70
C MET A 39 1.74 -5.51 10.37
N GLU A 40 1.51 -6.82 10.38
CA GLU A 40 1.58 -7.64 9.18
C GLU A 40 0.53 -7.20 8.13
N PRO A 41 0.93 -6.89 6.88
CA PRO A 41 0.00 -6.57 5.82
C PRO A 41 -0.85 -7.80 5.46
N ASN A 42 -2.16 -7.62 5.36
CA ASN A 42 -3.06 -8.72 5.02
C ASN A 42 -3.16 -8.94 3.50
N ALA A 43 -3.81 -10.04 3.09
CA ALA A 43 -3.99 -10.37 1.68
C ALA A 43 -4.73 -9.29 0.86
N ALA A 44 -5.59 -8.49 1.50
CA ALA A 44 -6.30 -7.41 0.81
C ALA A 44 -5.32 -6.28 0.43
N VAL A 45 -4.40 -5.92 1.33
CA VAL A 45 -3.35 -4.93 1.08
C VAL A 45 -2.49 -5.32 -0.12
N TRP A 46 -1.99 -6.57 -0.13
CA TRP A 46 -1.18 -7.06 -1.24
C TRP A 46 -1.97 -7.11 -2.56
N ARG A 47 -3.23 -7.55 -2.52
CA ARG A 47 -4.09 -7.56 -3.70
C ARG A 47 -4.29 -6.17 -4.28
N THR A 48 -4.48 -5.16 -3.44
CA THR A 48 -4.60 -3.77 -3.88
C THR A 48 -3.32 -3.28 -4.55
N LEU A 49 -2.16 -3.51 -3.93
CA LEU A 49 -0.87 -3.10 -4.49
C LEU A 49 -0.59 -3.77 -5.85
N LEU A 50 -0.75 -5.10 -5.93
CA LEU A 50 -0.56 -5.85 -7.17
C LEU A 50 -1.54 -5.41 -8.27
N GLY A 51 -2.79 -5.11 -7.89
CA GLY A 51 -3.79 -4.55 -8.80
C GLY A 51 -3.34 -3.21 -9.39
N ALA A 52 -2.76 -2.33 -8.57
CA ALA A 52 -2.20 -1.06 -9.01
C ALA A 52 -0.97 -1.24 -9.90
N CYS A 53 -0.04 -2.14 -9.57
CA CYS A 53 1.12 -2.45 -10.42
C CYS A 53 0.69 -2.92 -11.82
N ARG A 54 -0.31 -3.80 -11.89
CA ARG A 54 -0.91 -4.25 -13.15
C ARG A 54 -1.55 -3.09 -13.93
N MET A 55 -2.25 -2.18 -13.25
CA MET A 55 -2.90 -1.03 -13.90
C MET A 55 -1.90 -0.08 -14.57
N HIS A 56 -0.75 0.14 -13.93
CA HIS A 56 0.28 1.06 -14.41
C HIS A 56 1.42 0.38 -15.20
N ASN A 57 1.31 -0.93 -15.46
CA ASN A 57 2.27 -1.73 -16.22
C ASN A 57 3.69 -1.72 -15.62
N ASP A 58 3.78 -1.66 -14.29
CA ASP A 58 5.05 -1.71 -13.54
C ASP A 58 5.31 -3.15 -13.09
N LEU A 59 5.98 -3.92 -13.97
CA LEU A 59 6.24 -5.35 -13.79
C LEU A 59 7.33 -5.61 -12.74
N GLU A 60 8.29 -4.69 -12.58
CA GLU A 60 9.40 -4.82 -11.63
C GLU A 60 8.87 -4.82 -10.19
N LEU A 61 7.98 -3.89 -9.87
CA LEU A 61 7.32 -3.80 -8.57
C LEU A 61 6.28 -4.91 -8.33
N ALA A 62 5.72 -5.49 -9.40
CA ALA A 62 4.81 -6.62 -9.29
C ALA A 62 5.53 -7.91 -8.88
N GLU A 63 6.76 -8.11 -9.35
CA GLU A 63 7.58 -9.28 -9.00
C GLU A 63 8.12 -9.21 -7.56
N GLU A 64 8.45 -8.02 -7.05
CA GLU A 64 8.89 -7.85 -5.66
C GLU A 64 7.77 -8.05 -4.62
N GLY A 65 6.50 -7.88 -5.03
CA GLY A 65 5.33 -8.03 -4.16
C GLY A 65 4.59 -9.36 -4.29
N ALA A 66 5.09 -10.29 -5.11
CA ALA A 66 4.53 -11.63 -5.33
C ALA A 66 5.10 -12.65 -4.33
#